data_AF-A0A496T478-F1
#
_entry.id   AF-A0A496T478-F1
#
_cell.length_a   1.000
_cell.length_b   1.000
_cell.length_c   1.000
_cell.angle_alpha   90.00
_cell.angle_beta   90.00
_cell.angle_gamma   90.00
#
_symmetry.space_group_name_H-M   'P 1'
#
loop_
_entity.id
_entity.type
_entity.pdbx_description
1 polymer ?
#
loop_
_entity_poly.entity_id
_entity_poly.type
_entity_poly.pdbx_seq_one_letter_code
_entity_poly.pdbx_strand_id
1 'polypeptide(L)'
;MKANLDKLVAESGFNLVEKCKKEKRDLKELERIISKSLGILTEEGLFAYSIWLESEGESIVEEYGMKLIKDAKISQSDKSLRDTIPSEISKDIQKTILTKELLERMLIYARYRAKALREG
;
A
#
# COMPACT_ATOMS: atom_id res chain seq x y z
N MET A 1 -5.61 4.13 -23.60
CA MET A 1 -5.32 2.82 -22.98
C MET A 1 -5.89 2.84 -21.57
N LYS A 2 -6.93 2.05 -21.27
CA LYS A 2 -7.49 1.94 -19.91
C LYS A 2 -6.40 1.30 -19.05
N ALA A 3 -5.97 1.94 -17.97
CA ALA A 3 -4.91 1.39 -17.13
C ALA A 3 -5.37 0.04 -16.54
N ASN A 4 -4.54 -1.00 -16.69
CA ASN A 4 -4.82 -2.29 -16.09
C ASN A 4 -4.49 -2.18 -14.58
N LEU A 5 -5.53 -2.14 -13.74
CA LEU A 5 -5.39 -2.00 -12.30
C LEU A 5 -4.56 -3.13 -11.69
N ASP A 6 -4.67 -4.36 -12.21
CA ASP A 6 -3.89 -5.51 -11.74
C ASP A 6 -2.39 -5.31 -11.98
N LYS A 7 -2.05 -4.79 -13.17
CA LYS A 7 -0.66 -4.42 -13.48
C LYS A 7 -0.16 -3.30 -12.56
N LEU A 8 -0.98 -2.27 -12.32
CA LEU A 8 -0.61 -1.13 -11.45
C LEU A 8 -0.34 -1.55 -10.00
N VAL A 9 -1.18 -2.43 -9.44
CA VAL A 9 -0.97 -2.92 -8.05
C VAL A 9 0.29 -3.79 -7.96
N ALA A 10 0.55 -4.64 -8.96
CA ALA A 10 1.74 -5.48 -9.00
C ALA A 10 3.02 -4.65 -9.13
N GLU A 11 3.03 -3.67 -10.05
CA GLU A 11 4.17 -2.76 -10.23
C GLU A 11 4.41 -1.93 -8.97
N SER A 12 3.36 -1.40 -8.33
CA SER A 12 3.49 -0.64 -7.08
C SER A 12 4.07 -1.49 -5.95
N GLY A 13 3.56 -2.70 -5.75
CA GLY A 13 4.05 -3.61 -4.71
C GLY A 13 5.49 -4.06 -4.95
N PHE A 14 5.87 -4.32 -6.21
CA PHE A 14 7.24 -4.70 -6.54
C PHE A 14 8.21 -3.53 -6.33
N ASN A 15 7.84 -2.35 -6.83
CA ASN A 15 8.68 -1.15 -6.72
C ASN A 15 8.92 -0.75 -5.25
N LEU A 16 7.93 -0.94 -4.37
CA LEU A 16 8.09 -0.77 -2.91
C LEU A 16 9.26 -1.61 -2.39
N VAL A 17 9.27 -2.90 -2.72
CA VAL A 17 10.31 -3.82 -2.25
C VAL A 17 11.66 -3.53 -2.89
N GLU A 18 11.69 -3.22 -4.18
CA GLU A 18 12.93 -2.85 -4.88
C GLU A 18 13.57 -1.59 -4.30
N LYS A 19 12.76 -0.58 -3.94
CA LYS A 19 13.25 0.63 -3.27
C LYS A 19 13.84 0.29 -1.91
N CYS A 20 13.13 -0.47 -1.08
CA CYS A 20 13.64 -0.92 0.23
C CYS A 20 14.94 -1.72 0.10
N LYS A 21 15.04 -2.61 -0.90
CA LYS A 21 16.26 -3.39 -1.17
C LYS A 21 17.44 -2.50 -1.56
N LYS A 22 17.22 -1.50 -2.42
CA LYS A 22 18.25 -0.51 -2.80
C LYS A 22 18.72 0.31 -1.61
N GLU A 23 17.81 0.63 -0.69
CA GLU A 23 18.09 1.30 0.59
C GLU A 23 18.69 0.36 1.65
N LYS A 24 18.98 -0.90 1.29
CA LYS A 24 19.56 -1.93 2.17
C LYS A 24 18.74 -2.22 3.43
N ARG A 25 17.40 -2.03 3.38
CA ARG A 25 16.51 -2.48 4.46
C ARG A 25 16.51 -4.01 4.55
N ASP A 26 16.32 -4.53 5.76
CA ASP A 26 16.17 -5.98 5.98
C ASP A 26 14.87 -6.47 5.32
N LEU A 27 15.00 -7.39 4.35
CA LEU A 27 13.88 -7.96 3.62
C LEU A 27 12.96 -8.81 4.49
N LYS A 28 13.49 -9.47 5.52
CA LYS A 28 12.69 -10.25 6.48
C LYS A 28 11.84 -9.32 7.34
N GLU A 29 12.42 -8.21 7.78
CA GLU A 29 11.70 -7.20 8.53
C GLU A 29 10.65 -6.50 7.66
N LEU A 30 10.99 -6.19 6.41
CA LEU A 30 10.04 -5.65 5.44
C LEU A 30 8.86 -6.60 5.19
N GLU A 31 9.12 -7.90 5.01
CA GLU A 31 8.07 -8.92 4.87
C GLU A 31 7.14 -8.95 6.10
N ARG A 32 7.69 -8.80 7.31
CA ARG A 32 6.94 -8.71 8.57
C ARG A 32 6.05 -7.46 8.60
N ILE A 33 6.61 -6.29 8.25
CA ILE A 33 5.89 -5.01 8.18
C ILE A 33 4.73 -5.11 7.19
N ILE A 34 4.99 -5.60 5.96
CA ILE A 34 3.96 -5.76 4.92
C ILE A 34 2.86 -6.71 5.41
N SER A 35 3.22 -7.80 6.08
CA SER A 35 2.23 -8.77 6.59
C SER A 35 1.36 -8.17 7.70
N LYS A 36 1.95 -7.41 8.63
CA LYS A 36 1.21 -6.69 9.69
C LYS A 36 0.30 -5.60 9.09
N SER A 37 0.82 -4.84 8.12
CA SER A 37 0.08 -3.84 7.35
C SER A 37 -1.16 -4.44 6.69
N LEU A 38 -0.98 -5.58 6.00
CA LEU A 38 -2.05 -6.27 5.30
C LEU A 38 -3.10 -6.83 6.28
N GLY A 39 -2.66 -7.40 7.41
CA GLY A 39 -3.57 -7.88 8.46
C GLY A 39 -4.49 -6.77 8.96
N ILE A 40 -3.91 -5.63 9.35
CA ILE A 40 -4.66 -4.47 9.84
C ILE A 40 -5.62 -3.93 8.76
N LEU A 41 -5.15 -3.79 7.52
CA LEU A 41 -6.01 -3.34 6.43
C LEU A 41 -7.20 -4.28 6.18
N THR A 42 -6.96 -5.59 6.28
CA THR A 42 -7.97 -6.62 6.04
C THR A 42 -9.01 -6.66 7.17
N GLU A 43 -8.55 -6.64 8.42
CA GLU A 43 -9.35 -6.84 9.64
C GLU A 43 -10.00 -5.54 10.16
N GLU A 44 -9.22 -4.46 10.24
CA GLU A 44 -9.62 -3.20 10.88
C GLU A 44 -9.94 -2.07 9.86
N GLY A 45 -9.56 -2.26 8.60
CA GLY A 45 -9.90 -1.37 7.49
C GLY A 45 -8.94 -0.19 7.27
N LEU A 46 -9.30 0.66 6.30
CA LEU A 46 -8.43 1.72 5.76
C LEU A 46 -7.96 2.72 6.79
N PHE A 47 -8.85 3.17 7.68
CA PHE A 47 -8.50 4.23 8.62
C PHE A 47 -7.54 3.72 9.71
N ALA A 48 -7.80 2.55 10.28
CA ALA A 48 -6.90 1.89 11.21
C ALA A 48 -5.53 1.62 10.58
N TYR A 49 -5.51 1.13 9.33
CA TYR A 49 -4.30 0.96 8.54
C TYR A 49 -3.49 2.26 8.41
N SER A 50 -4.14 3.38 8.11
CA SER A 50 -3.44 4.67 7.97
C SER A 50 -2.86 5.20 9.28
N ILE A 51 -3.59 5.07 10.40
CA ILE A 51 -3.09 5.47 11.72
C ILE A 51 -1.91 4.60 12.12
N TRP A 52 -2.00 3.29 11.87
CA TRP A 52 -0.94 2.37 12.21
C TRP A 52 0.35 2.66 11.45
N LEU A 53 0.26 2.88 10.12
CA LEU A 53 1.42 3.27 9.31
C LEU A 53 2.10 4.54 9.81
N GLU A 54 1.32 5.58 10.13
CA GLU A 54 1.83 6.83 10.70
C GLU A 54 2.53 6.57 12.04
N SER A 55 1.93 5.76 12.91
CA SER A 55 2.45 5.49 14.26
C SER A 55 3.77 4.70 14.26
N GLU A 56 3.96 3.78 13.31
CA GLU A 56 5.18 2.97 13.21
C GLU A 56 6.23 3.62 12.30
N GLY A 57 5.93 4.77 11.69
CA GLY A 57 6.83 5.47 10.77
C GLY A 57 7.07 4.74 9.45
N GLU A 58 6.12 3.90 9.00
CA GLU A 58 6.24 3.11 7.76
C GLU A 58 5.88 3.93 6.51
N SER A 59 6.53 5.09 6.40
CA SER A 59 6.37 6.10 5.36
C SER A 59 6.51 5.57 3.94
N ILE A 60 7.35 4.54 3.71
CA ILE A 60 7.51 3.96 2.37
C ILE A 60 6.26 3.16 1.95
N VAL A 61 5.60 2.47 2.88
CA VAL A 61 4.37 1.72 2.57
C VAL A 61 3.24 2.71 2.28
N GLU A 62 3.17 3.79 3.05
CA GLU A 62 2.26 4.91 2.81
C GLU A 62 2.52 5.58 1.46
N GLU A 63 3.78 5.90 1.13
CA GLU A 63 4.18 6.55 -0.14
C GLU A 63 3.68 5.76 -1.35
N TYR A 64 3.95 4.44 -1.38
CA TYR A 64 3.52 3.59 -2.49
C TYR A 64 2.01 3.37 -2.52
N GLY A 65 1.35 3.30 -1.35
CA GLY A 65 -0.11 3.26 -1.27
C GLY A 65 -0.74 4.52 -1.85
N MET A 66 -0.21 5.70 -1.50
CA MET A 66 -0.73 6.97 -2.00
C MET A 66 -0.43 7.17 -3.49
N LYS A 67 0.75 6.75 -3.95
CA LYS A 67 1.08 6.71 -5.38
C LYS A 67 0.10 5.84 -6.17
N LEU A 68 -0.21 4.64 -5.68
CA LEU A 68 -1.17 3.75 -6.30
C LEU A 68 -2.58 4.36 -6.38
N ILE A 69 -3.04 5.03 -5.31
CA ILE A 69 -4.33 5.73 -5.29
C ILE A 69 -4.38 6.84 -6.35
N LYS A 70 -3.29 7.58 -6.53
CA LYS A 70 -3.15 8.61 -7.58
C LYS A 70 -3.15 8.00 -8.97
N ASP A 71 -2.37 6.94 -9.19
CA ASP A 71 -2.25 6.25 -10.48
C ASP A 71 -3.58 5.58 -10.89
N ALA A 72 -4.33 5.06 -9.92
CA ALA A 72 -5.68 4.51 -10.10
C ALA A 72 -6.77 5.59 -10.27
N LYS A 73 -6.42 6.87 -10.16
CA LYS A 73 -7.33 8.03 -10.28
C LYS A 73 -8.48 8.03 -9.27
N ILE A 74 -8.23 7.52 -8.07
CA ILE A 74 -9.24 7.48 -6.98
C ILE A 74 -9.28 8.84 -6.26
N SER A 75 -8.10 9.38 -5.94
CA SER A 75 -7.89 10.70 -5.33
C SER A 75 -6.63 11.33 -5.94
N GLN A 76 -6.57 12.66 -5.95
CA GLN A 76 -5.39 13.44 -6.34
C GLN A 76 -4.83 14.26 -5.18
N SER A 77 -5.24 13.95 -3.95
CA SER A 77 -4.75 14.60 -2.73
C SER A 77 -3.24 14.46 -2.57
N ASP A 78 -2.59 15.54 -2.15
CA ASP A 78 -1.18 15.55 -1.74
C ASP A 78 -1.00 15.38 -0.22
N LYS A 79 -2.09 15.08 0.50
CA LYS A 79 -2.06 14.82 1.94
C LYS A 79 -1.67 13.38 2.25
N SER A 80 -1.44 13.10 3.54
CA SER A 80 -1.24 11.75 4.07
C SER A 80 -2.42 10.83 3.75
N LEU A 81 -2.21 9.52 3.87
CA LEU A 81 -3.31 8.55 3.79
C LEU A 81 -4.35 8.82 4.88
N ARG A 82 -3.89 9.14 6.09
CA ARG A 82 -4.75 9.40 7.25
C ARG A 82 -5.71 10.54 7.02
N ASP A 83 -5.29 11.58 6.31
CA ASP A 83 -6.17 12.71 5.97
C ASP A 83 -7.03 12.42 4.74
N THR A 84 -6.43 11.79 3.72
CA THR A 84 -7.09 11.54 2.42
C THR A 84 -8.24 10.54 2.55
N ILE A 85 -8.09 9.52 3.40
CA ILE A 85 -9.12 8.50 3.62
C ILE A 85 -10.44 9.12 4.09
N PRO A 86 -10.53 9.78 5.26
CA PRO A 86 -11.79 10.36 5.74
C PRO A 86 -12.26 11.55 4.89
N SER A 87 -11.35 12.37 4.35
CA SER A 87 -11.73 13.61 3.66
C SER A 87 -12.21 13.42 2.23
N GLU A 88 -11.78 12.36 1.53
CA GLU A 88 -12.11 12.14 0.12
C GLU A 88 -12.63 10.72 -0.15
N ILE A 89 -11.92 9.69 0.32
CA ILE A 89 -12.20 8.29 -0.06
C ILE A 89 -13.47 7.78 0.62
N SER A 90 -13.59 7.97 1.94
CA SER A 90 -14.71 7.49 2.76
C SER A 90 -16.03 8.19 2.48
N LYS A 91 -16.03 9.27 1.68
CA LYS A 91 -17.27 9.93 1.23
C LYS A 91 -18.01 9.12 0.15
N ASP A 92 -17.32 8.19 -0.50
CA ASP A 92 -17.85 7.36 -1.57
C ASP A 92 -17.52 5.88 -1.27
N ILE A 93 -18.56 5.08 -1.07
CA ILE A 93 -18.42 3.67 -0.72
C ILE A 93 -17.70 2.87 -1.81
N GLN A 94 -17.89 3.21 -3.10
CA GLN A 94 -17.24 2.53 -4.21
C GLN A 94 -15.74 2.83 -4.21
N LYS A 95 -15.37 4.09 -3.96
CA LYS A 95 -13.96 4.47 -3.79
C LYS A 95 -13.33 3.79 -2.58
N THR A 96 -14.08 3.69 -1.48
CA THR A 96 -13.62 3.05 -0.25
C THR A 96 -13.30 1.57 -0.48
N ILE A 97 -14.24 0.82 -1.05
CA ILE A 97 -14.05 -0.61 -1.35
C ILE A 97 -12.90 -0.80 -2.34
N LEU A 98 -12.90 -0.04 -3.44
CA LEU A 98 -11.84 -0.13 -4.46
C LEU A 98 -10.46 0.18 -3.87
N THR A 99 -10.33 1.21 -3.04
CA THR A 99 -9.06 1.57 -2.40
C THR A 99 -8.56 0.42 -1.52
N LYS A 100 -9.45 -0.16 -0.71
CA LYS A 100 -9.12 -1.30 0.15
C LYS A 100 -8.59 -2.46 -0.68
N GLU A 101 -9.31 -2.87 -1.72
CA GLU A 101 -8.91 -3.98 -2.60
C GLU A 101 -7.57 -3.75 -3.31
N LEU A 102 -7.33 -2.53 -3.80
CA LEU A 102 -6.07 -2.20 -4.49
C LEU A 102 -4.88 -2.22 -3.53
N LEU A 103 -5.02 -1.65 -2.33
CA LEU A 103 -3.96 -1.65 -1.33
C LEU A 103 -3.69 -3.06 -0.80
N GLU A 104 -4.73 -3.87 -0.57
CA GLU A 104 -4.58 -5.29 -0.19
C GLU A 104 -3.80 -6.07 -1.26
N ARG A 105 -4.18 -5.95 -2.54
CA ARG A 105 -3.46 -6.60 -3.64
C ARG A 105 -2.02 -6.11 -3.77
N MET A 106 -1.78 -4.82 -3.62
CA MET A 106 -0.43 -4.24 -3.64
C MET A 106 0.43 -4.86 -2.54
N LEU A 107 -0.07 -4.94 -1.31
CA LEU A 107 0.65 -5.53 -0.18
C LEU A 107 0.88 -7.03 -0.36
N ILE A 108 -0.07 -7.77 -0.96
CA ILE A 108 0.11 -9.18 -1.32
C ILE A 108 1.26 -9.35 -2.31
N TYR A 109 1.29 -8.57 -3.40
CA TYR A 109 2.37 -8.64 -4.38
C TYR A 109 3.72 -8.20 -3.78
N ALA A 110 3.72 -7.18 -2.92
CA ALA A 110 4.91 -6.76 -2.19
C ALA A 110 5.43 -7.89 -1.29
N ARG A 111 4.56 -8.59 -0.55
CA ARG A 111 4.95 -9.72 0.29
C ARG A 111 5.60 -10.85 -0.52
N TYR A 112 5.00 -11.23 -1.65
CA TYR A 112 5.57 -12.23 -2.54
C TYR A 112 6.93 -11.80 -3.12
N ARG A 113 7.08 -10.51 -3.47
CA ARG A 113 8.35 -9.98 -3.95
C ARG A 113 9.42 -10.01 -2.86
N ALA A 114 9.10 -9.57 -1.64
CA ALA A 114 10.03 -9.59 -0.51
C ALA A 114 10.51 -11.01 -0.21
N LYS A 115 9.59 -11.98 -0.18
CA LYS A 115 9.92 -13.40 0.00
C LYS A 115 10.84 -13.93 -1.09
N ALA A 116 10.53 -13.66 -2.36
CA ALA A 116 11.33 -14.12 -3.50
C ALA A 116 12.76 -13.55 -3.48
N LEU A 117 12.93 -12.28 -3.11
CA LEU A 117 14.25 -11.63 -3.02
C LEU A 117 15.06 -12.02 -1.78
N ARG A 118 14.42 -12.63 -0.78
CA ARG A 118 15.06 -13.15 0.43
C ARG A 118 15.58 -14.57 0.20
N GLU A 119 14.84 -15.36 -0.58
CA GLU A 119 15.15 -16.77 -0.86
C GLU A 119 16.06 -16.98 -2.09
N GLY A 120 16.21 -15.96 -2.94
CA GLY A 120 17.11 -15.97 -4.10
C GLY A 120 18.33 -15.07 -3.91
#